data_AF-A0A1M6HDS9-F1
#
_entry.id   AF-A0A1M6HDS9-F1
#
_cell.length_a   1.000
_cell.length_b   1.000
_cell.length_c   1.000
_cell.angle_alpha   90.00
_cell.angle_beta   90.00
_cell.angle_gamma   90.00
#
_symmetry.space_group_name_H-M   'P 1'
#
loop_
_entity.id
_entity.type
_entity.pdbx_description
1 polymer ?
#
loop_
_entity_poly.entity_id
_entity_poly.type
_entity_poly.pdbx_seq_one_letter_code
_entity_poly.pdbx_strand_id
1 'polypeptide(L)'
;MGMSVAQRLREARVAAGLTQAQLAARLGVADGTRVAAWEHGRATPHPATWAAICSLLDTDLEEPGEVTLRSLRLRRGLTPEDVAAELGVAAVTVRRWESGAHRPRARHAQRLAQLYGVATLLEMTERH
;
A
#
# COMPACT_ATOMS: atom_id res chain seq x y z
N MET A 1 11.97 -18.28 14.94
CA MET A 1 12.20 -16.96 14.31
C MET A 1 11.34 -16.89 13.07
N GLY A 2 10.32 -16.03 13.05
CA GLY A 2 9.41 -15.90 11.91
C GLY A 2 10.11 -15.21 10.74
N MET A 3 9.81 -15.64 9.51
CA MET A 3 10.34 -14.99 8.31
C MET A 3 9.85 -13.56 8.24
N SER A 4 10.71 -12.63 7.81
CA SER A 4 10.30 -11.24 7.57
C SER A 4 9.46 -11.15 6.30
N VAL A 5 8.66 -10.09 6.18
CA VAL A 5 7.90 -9.81 4.96
C VAL A 5 8.79 -9.72 3.71
N ALA A 6 10.00 -9.19 3.87
CA ALA A 6 11.01 -9.10 2.81
C ALA A 6 11.51 -10.48 2.38
N GLN A 7 11.67 -11.41 3.32
CA GLN A 7 12.00 -12.81 3.02
C GLN A 7 10.83 -13.52 2.33
N ARG A 8 9.59 -13.32 2.79
CA ARG A 8 8.40 -13.86 2.14
C ARG A 8 8.24 -13.37 0.70
N LEU A 9 8.53 -12.09 0.43
CA LEU A 9 8.55 -11.55 -0.93
C LEU A 9 9.55 -12.31 -1.82
N ARG A 10 10.76 -12.55 -1.32
CA ARG A 10 11.80 -13.28 -2.05
C ARG A 10 11.34 -14.70 -2.36
N GLU A 11 10.77 -15.39 -1.38
CA GLU A 11 10.25 -16.76 -1.55
C GLU A 11 9.13 -16.81 -2.58
N ALA A 12 8.15 -15.89 -2.50
CA ALA A 12 7.06 -15.79 -3.47
C ALA A 12 7.59 -15.53 -4.89
N ARG A 13 8.58 -14.63 -5.06
CA ARG A 13 9.22 -14.40 -6.36
C ARG A 13 9.90 -15.66 -6.90
N VAL A 14 10.65 -16.37 -6.05
CA VAL A 14 11.37 -17.60 -6.44
C VAL A 14 10.39 -18.72 -6.78
N ALA A 15 9.30 -18.87 -6.01
CA ALA A 15 8.25 -19.84 -6.28
C ALA A 15 7.54 -19.56 -7.62
N ALA A 16 7.38 -18.28 -7.98
CA ALA A 16 6.89 -17.86 -9.29
C ALA A 16 7.92 -18.02 -10.44
N GLY A 17 9.13 -18.51 -10.15
CA GLY A 17 10.19 -18.71 -11.15
C GLY A 17 10.76 -17.42 -11.74
N LEU A 18 10.58 -16.28 -11.06
CA LEU A 18 10.98 -14.97 -11.58
C LEU A 18 12.35 -14.55 -11.05
N THR A 19 13.18 -13.95 -11.90
CA THR A 19 14.36 -13.20 -11.43
C THR A 19 13.96 -11.83 -10.89
N GLN A 20 14.83 -11.19 -10.10
CA GLN A 20 14.58 -9.82 -9.61
C GLN A 20 14.39 -8.82 -10.77
N ALA A 21 15.15 -8.97 -11.86
CA ALA A 21 15.01 -8.15 -13.05
C ALA A 21 13.69 -8.42 -13.80
N GLN A 22 13.25 -9.68 -13.86
CA GLN A 22 11.97 -10.04 -14.47
C GLN A 22 10.77 -9.54 -13.67
N LEU A 23 10.84 -9.58 -12.34
CA LEU A 23 9.82 -8.98 -11.49
C LEU A 23 9.80 -7.46 -11.67
N ALA A 24 10.98 -6.82 -11.69
CA ALA A 24 11.10 -5.38 -11.92
C ALA A 24 10.49 -4.96 -13.26
N ALA A 25 10.82 -5.67 -14.33
CA ALA A 25 10.29 -5.40 -15.67
C ALA A 25 8.76 -5.52 -15.72
N ARG A 26 8.19 -6.56 -15.10
CA ARG A 26 6.73 -6.72 -15.06
C ARG A 26 6.01 -5.67 -14.22
N LEU A 27 6.68 -5.12 -13.20
CA LEU A 27 6.16 -4.03 -12.37
C LEU A 27 6.38 -2.64 -13.00
N GLY A 28 7.08 -2.55 -14.13
CA GLY A 28 7.45 -1.27 -14.74
C GLY A 28 8.45 -0.45 -13.93
N VAL A 29 9.24 -1.08 -13.06
CA VAL A 29 10.29 -0.40 -12.29
C VAL A 29 11.66 -0.56 -12.96
N ALA A 30 12.49 0.49 -12.88
CA ALA A 30 13.68 0.65 -13.71
C ALA A 30 14.68 -0.52 -13.73
N ASP A 31 14.90 -1.23 -12.62
CA ASP A 31 15.83 -2.36 -12.57
C ASP A 31 15.57 -3.28 -11.37
N GLY A 32 16.20 -4.47 -11.39
CA GLY A 32 16.10 -5.48 -10.34
C GLY A 32 16.78 -5.10 -9.02
N THR A 33 17.61 -4.05 -8.97
CA THR A 33 18.27 -3.63 -7.71
C THR A 33 17.25 -3.11 -6.71
N ARG A 34 16.14 -2.52 -7.19
CA ARG A 34 15.04 -2.06 -6.35
C ARG A 34 14.33 -3.23 -5.67
N VAL A 35 14.07 -4.30 -6.42
CA VAL A 35 13.53 -5.55 -5.88
C VAL A 35 14.48 -6.16 -4.86
N ALA A 36 15.79 -6.17 -5.15
CA ALA A 36 16.80 -6.64 -4.19
C ALA A 36 16.82 -5.81 -2.90
N ALA A 37 16.63 -4.49 -2.98
CA ALA A 37 16.55 -3.65 -1.79
C ALA A 37 15.31 -3.99 -0.94
N TRP A 38 14.17 -4.28 -1.58
CA TRP A 38 12.95 -4.72 -0.91
C TRP A 38 13.12 -6.08 -0.22
N GLU A 39 13.70 -7.07 -0.92
CA GLU A 39 13.93 -8.42 -0.40
C GLU A 39 14.93 -8.48 0.77
N HIS A 40 15.81 -7.48 0.87
CA HIS A 40 16.74 -7.34 2.00
C HIS A 40 16.22 -6.40 3.09
N GLY A 41 15.01 -5.85 2.95
CA GLY A 41 14.45 -4.88 3.90
C GLY A 41 15.19 -3.53 3.94
N ARG A 42 16.03 -3.22 2.94
CA ARG A 42 16.74 -1.95 2.83
C ARG A 42 15.85 -0.81 2.32
N ALA A 43 14.71 -1.14 1.73
CA ALA A 43 13.69 -0.20 1.28
C ALA A 43 12.31 -0.85 1.36
N THR A 44 11.25 -0.04 1.46
CA THR A 44 9.87 -0.49 1.35
C THR A 44 9.31 -0.17 -0.03
N PRO A 45 8.62 -1.11 -0.70
CA PRO A 45 7.86 -0.82 -1.90
C PRO A 45 6.78 0.22 -1.63
N HIS A 46 6.49 1.06 -2.62
CA HIS A 46 5.32 1.93 -2.53
C HIS A 46 4.04 1.08 -2.46
N PRO A 47 2.99 1.47 -1.70
CA PRO A 47 1.79 0.63 -1.49
C PRO A 47 1.11 0.16 -2.79
N ALA A 48 1.06 1.02 -3.81
CA ALA A 48 0.57 0.65 -5.14
C ALA A 48 1.43 -0.45 -5.80
N THR A 49 2.75 -0.34 -5.67
CA THR A 49 3.70 -1.35 -6.15
C THR A 49 3.59 -2.64 -5.34
N TRP A 50 3.35 -2.56 -4.03
CA TRP A 50 3.11 -3.74 -3.20
C TRP A 50 1.86 -4.51 -3.62
N ALA A 51 0.75 -3.79 -3.85
CA ALA A 51 -0.48 -4.38 -4.35
C ALA A 51 -0.26 -5.05 -5.72
N ALA A 52 0.51 -4.41 -6.61
CA ALA A 52 0.88 -4.99 -7.90
C ALA A 52 1.76 -6.25 -7.76
N ILE A 53 2.72 -6.26 -6.83
CA ILE A 53 3.53 -7.45 -6.50
C ILE A 53 2.63 -8.61 -6.07
N CYS A 54 1.74 -8.37 -5.11
CA CYS A 54 0.83 -9.40 -4.58
C CYS A 54 -0.07 -9.96 -5.68
N SER A 55 -0.63 -9.08 -6.51
CA SER A 55 -1.45 -9.46 -7.66
C SER A 55 -0.67 -10.26 -8.71
N LEU A 56 0.61 -9.91 -8.93
CA LEU A 56 1.44 -10.56 -9.93
C LEU A 56 1.97 -11.93 -9.51
N LEU A 57 2.28 -12.06 -8.22
CA LEU A 57 2.79 -13.28 -7.62
C LEU A 57 1.67 -14.20 -7.09
N ASP A 58 0.40 -13.82 -7.31
CA ASP A 58 -0.81 -14.51 -6.83
C ASP A 58 -0.72 -14.89 -5.34
N THR A 59 -0.35 -13.90 -4.51
CA THR A 59 -0.05 -14.10 -3.10
C THR A 59 -0.60 -12.97 -2.24
N ASP A 60 -1.09 -13.31 -1.06
CA ASP A 60 -1.54 -12.34 -0.06
C ASP A 60 -0.43 -12.11 0.97
N LEU A 61 0.57 -11.32 0.57
CA LEU A 61 1.66 -10.92 1.47
C LEU A 61 1.25 -9.70 2.29
N GLU A 62 1.41 -9.81 3.61
CA GLU A 62 1.29 -8.69 4.54
C GLU A 62 2.10 -7.48 4.06
N GLU A 63 1.51 -6.28 4.06
CA GLU A 63 2.24 -5.09 3.58
C GLU A 63 3.37 -4.68 4.53
N PRO A 64 4.59 -4.40 4.03
CA PRO A 64 5.65 -3.85 4.86
C PRO A 64 5.29 -2.45 5.35
N GLY A 65 5.21 -2.29 6.68
CA GLY A 65 5.00 -1.00 7.34
C GLY A 65 3.57 -0.79 7.84
N GLU A 66 3.27 0.44 8.25
CA GLU A 66 1.98 0.80 8.84
C GLU A 66 0.92 1.05 7.76
N VAL A 67 -0.27 0.46 7.94
CA VAL A 67 -1.41 0.73 7.06
C VAL A 67 -2.05 2.07 7.43
N THR A 68 -1.98 3.05 6.53
CA THR A 68 -2.49 4.40 6.72
C THR A 68 -3.55 4.73 5.67
N LEU A 69 -4.32 5.81 5.86
CA LEU A 69 -5.25 6.32 4.84
C LEU A 69 -4.56 6.55 3.49
N ARG A 70 -3.32 7.05 3.54
CA ARG A 70 -2.51 7.28 2.35
C ARG A 70 -2.16 5.96 1.66
N SER A 71 -1.70 4.94 2.40
CA SER A 71 -1.37 3.66 1.76
C SER A 71 -2.60 2.98 1.20
N LEU A 72 -3.74 3.00 1.90
CA LEU A 72 -5.02 2.49 1.41
C LEU A 72 -5.47 3.17 0.11
N ARG A 73 -5.36 4.50 0.03
CA ARG A 73 -5.64 5.24 -1.20
C ARG A 73 -4.73 4.80 -2.35
N LEU A 74 -3.43 4.70 -2.08
CA LEU A 74 -2.42 4.36 -3.09
C LEU A 74 -2.57 2.91 -3.59
N ARG A 75 -3.00 1.96 -2.74
CA ARG A 75 -3.34 0.57 -3.17
C ARG A 75 -4.40 0.55 -4.27
N ARG A 76 -5.35 1.49 -4.21
CA ARG A 76 -6.43 1.64 -5.19
C ARG A 76 -6.03 2.49 -6.41
N GLY A 77 -4.79 2.99 -6.44
CA GLY A 77 -4.34 3.88 -7.52
C GLY A 77 -5.03 5.25 -7.53
N LEU A 78 -5.71 5.62 -6.44
CA LEU A 78 -6.51 6.85 -6.38
C LEU A 78 -5.65 8.07 -6.01
N THR A 79 -6.02 9.22 -6.55
CA THR A 79 -5.50 10.52 -6.12
C THR A 79 -6.32 11.08 -4.95
N PRO A 80 -5.77 12.00 -4.13
CA PRO A 80 -6.56 12.70 -3.13
C PRO A 80 -7.78 13.41 -3.72
N GLU A 81 -7.68 13.85 -4.98
CA GLU A 81 -8.74 14.48 -5.75
C GLU A 81 -9.87 13.49 -6.08
N ASP A 82 -9.54 12.25 -6.48
CA ASP A 82 -10.55 11.20 -6.74
C ASP A 82 -11.34 10.87 -5.47
N VAL A 83 -10.63 10.69 -4.35
CA VAL A 83 -11.25 10.42 -3.04
C VAL A 83 -12.12 11.59 -2.60
N ALA A 84 -11.66 12.82 -2.84
CA ALA A 84 -12.38 14.03 -2.49
C ALA A 84 -13.68 14.17 -3.30
N ALA A 85 -13.62 13.92 -4.61
CA ALA A 85 -14.78 13.90 -5.50
C ALA A 85 -15.80 12.85 -5.04
N GLU A 86 -15.36 11.62 -4.76
CA GLU A 86 -16.21 10.55 -4.27
C GLU A 86 -16.89 10.93 -2.94
N LEU A 87 -16.15 11.54 -2.01
CA LEU A 87 -16.67 11.89 -0.68
C LEU A 87 -17.42 13.22 -0.62
N GLY A 88 -17.42 14.01 -1.69
CA GLY A 88 -17.98 15.37 -1.71
C GLY A 88 -17.25 16.33 -0.76
N VAL A 89 -15.92 16.22 -0.67
CA VAL A 89 -15.05 17.10 0.14
C VAL A 89 -13.96 17.73 -0.73
N ALA A 90 -13.16 18.64 -0.16
CA ALA A 90 -12.00 19.20 -0.85
C ALA A 90 -10.78 18.26 -0.74
N ALA A 91 -9.92 18.21 -1.76
CA ALA A 91 -8.69 17.40 -1.76
C ALA A 91 -7.74 17.74 -0.60
N VAL A 92 -7.71 19.01 -0.18
CA VAL A 92 -6.95 19.44 1.02
C VAL A 92 -7.46 18.77 2.30
N THR A 93 -8.75 18.48 2.41
CA THR A 93 -9.34 17.77 3.55
C THR A 93 -8.82 16.34 3.60
N VAL A 94 -8.79 15.65 2.45
CA VAL A 94 -8.22 14.30 2.34
C VAL A 94 -6.73 14.30 2.73
N ARG A 95 -5.95 15.25 2.22
CA ARG A 95 -4.52 15.39 2.57
C ARG A 95 -4.30 15.64 4.06
N ARG A 96 -5.15 16.45 4.72
CA ARG A 96 -5.11 16.67 6.18
C ARG A 96 -5.48 15.43 6.99
N TRP A 97 -6.37 14.59 6.48
CA TRP A 97 -6.65 13.29 7.09
C TRP A 97 -5.45 12.35 6.95
N GLU A 98 -4.85 12.27 5.76
CA GLU A 98 -3.68 11.44 5.49
C GLU A 98 -2.43 11.84 6.28
N SER A 99 -2.25 13.13 6.54
CA SER A 99 -1.15 13.63 7.36
C SER A 99 -1.40 13.50 8.87
N GLY A 100 -2.58 13.04 9.28
CA GLY A 100 -2.98 12.98 10.68
C GLY A 100 -3.29 14.34 11.32
N ALA A 101 -3.25 15.43 10.56
CA ALA A 101 -3.55 16.77 11.07
C ALA A 101 -5.01 16.90 11.52
N HIS A 102 -5.92 16.19 10.86
CA HIS A 102 -7.34 16.12 11.23
C HIS A 102 -7.83 14.68 11.18
N ARG A 103 -8.84 14.36 12.00
CA ARG A 103 -9.54 13.07 11.90
C ARG A 103 -10.81 13.20 11.05
N PRO A 104 -11.10 12.25 10.15
CA PRO A 104 -12.38 12.21 9.46
C PRO A 104 -13.49 11.95 10.48
N ARG A 105 -14.64 12.63 10.33
CA ARG A 105 -15.83 12.33 11.14
C ARG A 105 -16.35 10.92 10.81
N ALA A 106 -17.10 10.31 11.72
CA ALA A 106 -17.63 8.94 11.59
C ALA A 106 -18.23 8.64 10.21
N ARG A 107 -19.08 9.54 9.67
CA ARG A 107 -19.66 9.40 8.33
C ARG A 107 -18.61 9.28 7.20
N HIS A 108 -17.54 10.07 7.26
CA HIS A 108 -16.48 10.06 6.26
C HIS A 108 -15.55 8.87 6.48
N ALA A 109 -15.28 8.49 7.74
CA ALA A 109 -14.52 7.29 8.06
C ALA A 109 -15.22 6.02 7.53
N GLN A 110 -16.55 5.91 7.67
CA GLN A 110 -17.30 4.80 7.09
C GLN A 110 -17.22 4.77 5.56
N ARG A 111 -17.38 5.93 4.89
CA ARG A 111 -17.26 6.00 3.43
C ARG A 111 -15.85 5.67 2.93
N LEU A 112 -14.81 6.13 3.61
CA LEU A 112 -13.43 5.76 3.31
C LEU A 112 -13.20 4.25 3.52
N ALA A 113 -13.75 3.67 4.58
CA ALA A 113 -13.63 2.24 4.86
C ALA A 113 -14.25 1.39 3.74
N GLN A 114 -15.45 1.78 3.29
CA GLN A 114 -16.13 1.18 2.14
C GLN A 114 -15.32 1.35 0.85
N LEU A 115 -14.85 2.57 0.56
CA LEU A 115 -14.05 2.87 -0.64
C LEU A 115 -12.77 2.02 -0.70
N TYR A 116 -12.12 1.82 0.44
CA TYR A 116 -10.87 1.07 0.51
C TYR A 116 -11.08 -0.44 0.71
N GLY A 117 -12.28 -0.88 1.05
CA GLY A 117 -12.61 -2.27 1.31
C GLY A 117 -12.04 -2.79 2.64
N VAL A 118 -11.95 -1.92 3.66
CA VAL A 118 -11.51 -2.28 5.02
C VAL A 118 -12.69 -2.23 5.98
N ALA A 119 -12.69 -3.11 6.99
CA ALA A 119 -13.82 -3.25 7.91
C ALA A 119 -14.10 -1.95 8.68
N THR A 120 -13.05 -1.30 9.20
CA THR A 120 -13.17 -0.10 10.03
C THR A 120 -11.88 0.72 9.97
N LEU A 121 -12.01 2.04 9.80
CA LEU A 121 -10.88 2.99 9.87
C LEU A 121 -10.68 3.61 11.27
N LEU A 122 -11.54 3.30 12.24
CA LEU A 122 -11.52 3.89 13.59
C LEU A 122 -10.21 3.62 14.35
N GLU A 123 -9.47 2.58 14.01
CA GLU A 123 -8.25 2.17 14.73
C GLU A 123 -6.96 2.56 14.01
N MET A 124 -7.03 3.03 12.75
CA MET A 124 -5.86 3.13 11.85
C MET A 124 -5.24 4.54 11.80
N THR A 125 -5.55 5.38 12.78
CA THR A 125 -5.12 6.79 12.80
C THR A 125 -4.39 7.14 14.09
N GLU A 126 -3.40 6.33 14.47
CA GLU A 126 -2.44 6.70 15.50
C GLU A 126 -1.06 6.83 14.89
N ARG A 127 -0.62 8.06 14.65
CA ARG A 127 0.80 8.38 14.85
C ARG A 127 0.93 9.56 15.80
N HIS A 128 1.53 9.26 16.95
CA HIS A 128 2.26 10.18 17.81
C HIS A 128 3.60 10.56 17.16
#